data_AF-A0A529JQE5-F1
#
_entry.id   AF-A0A529JQE5-F1
#
_cell.length_a   1.000
_cell.length_b   1.000
_cell.length_c   1.000
_cell.angle_alpha   90.00
_cell.angle_beta   90.00
_cell.angle_gamma   90.00
#
_symmetry.space_group_name_H-M   'P 1'
#
loop_
_entity.id
_entity.type
_entity.pdbx_description
1 polymer ?
#
loop_
_entity_poly.entity_id
_entity_poly.type
_entity_poly.pdbx_seq_one_letter_code
_entity_poly.pdbx_strand_id
1 'polypeptide(L)' 'SYVGLDGNIGCIINGAGLAMATMDIIKLYGAEPANFLDVGGGASKEKVTAAFKIITKDPAVKGILINIFG' A
#
# COMPACT_ATOMS: atom_id res chain seq x y z
N SER A 1 -8.49 -0.84 5.68
CA SER A 1 -8.34 -2.31 5.82
C SER A 1 -6.96 -2.72 5.38
N TYR A 2 -6.25 -3.57 6.13
CA TYR A 2 -4.88 -4.02 5.83
C TYR A 2 -4.83 -5.53 5.66
N VAL A 3 -4.14 -6.01 4.63
CA VAL A 3 -3.83 -7.42 4.40
C VAL A 3 -2.34 -7.50 4.02
N GLY A 4 -1.56 -8.27 4.77
CA GLY A 4 -0.15 -8.51 4.44
C GLY A 4 -0.01 -9.52 3.30
N LEU A 5 1.05 -9.35 2.51
CA LEU A 5 1.41 -10.19 1.36
C LEU A 5 2.94 -10.43 1.37
N ASP A 6 3.43 -11.40 0.63
CA ASP A 6 4.86 -11.80 0.65
C ASP A 6 5.75 -10.98 -0.31
N GLY A 7 5.42 -9.71 -0.52
CA GLY A 7 6.09 -8.83 -1.47
C GLY A 7 7.17 -7.93 -0.88
N ASN A 8 7.63 -6.98 -1.69
CA ASN A 8 8.71 -6.05 -1.36
C ASN A 8 8.37 -4.56 -1.56
N ILE A 9 7.20 -4.23 -2.12
CA ILE A 9 6.72 -2.85 -2.24
C ILE A 9 5.47 -2.66 -1.38
N GLY A 10 5.57 -1.83 -0.35
CA GLY A 10 4.43 -1.46 0.47
C GLY A 10 3.50 -0.47 -0.24
N CYS A 11 2.19 -0.58 -0.03
CA CYS A 11 1.19 0.24 -0.70
C CYS A 11 0.36 1.05 0.31
N ILE A 12 0.15 2.34 0.07
CA ILE A 12 -0.82 3.18 0.81
C ILE A 12 -1.75 3.87 -0.19
N ILE A 13 -3.01 3.45 -0.22
CA ILE A 13 -3.93 3.77 -1.33
C ILE A 13 -5.32 4.10 -0.80
N ASN A 14 -6.01 5.05 -1.43
CA ASN A 14 -7.41 5.36 -1.11
C ASN A 14 -8.36 4.78 -2.17
N GLY A 15 -9.28 3.93 -1.73
CA GLY A 15 -10.25 3.25 -2.58
C GLY A 15 -9.77 1.88 -3.03
N ALA A 16 -10.60 0.87 -2.79
CA ALA A 16 -10.28 -0.53 -3.09
C ALA A 16 -9.94 -0.79 -4.57
N GLY A 17 -10.63 -0.15 -5.51
CA GLY A 17 -10.35 -0.31 -6.95
C GLY A 17 -8.96 0.22 -7.35
N LEU A 18 -8.59 1.40 -6.84
CA LEU A 18 -7.26 1.96 -7.06
C LEU A 18 -6.18 1.11 -6.37
N ALA A 19 -6.49 0.54 -5.21
CA ALA A 19 -5.59 -0.34 -4.48
C ALA A 19 -5.25 -1.60 -5.28
N MET A 20 -6.26 -2.26 -5.86
CA MET A 20 -6.07 -3.42 -6.73
C MET A 20 -5.26 -3.06 -7.98
N ALA A 21 -5.64 -1.99 -8.70
CA ALA A 21 -4.93 -1.57 -9.92
C ALA A 21 -3.46 -1.21 -9.65
N THR A 22 -3.15 -0.64 -8.49
CA THR A 22 -1.77 -0.31 -8.13
C THR A 22 -0.93 -1.55 -7.86
N MET A 23 -1.51 -2.57 -7.20
CA MET A 23 -0.83 -3.86 -7.02
C MET A 23 -0.56 -4.55 -8.36
N ASP A 24 -1.50 -4.48 -9.29
CA ASP A 24 -1.33 -5.01 -10.65
C ASP A 24 -0.19 -4.30 -11.39
N ILE A 25 -0.09 -2.97 -11.28
CA ILE A 25 1.02 -2.19 -11.84
C ILE A 25 2.36 -2.62 -11.22
N ILE A 26 2.43 -2.79 -9.89
CA ILE A 26 3.66 -3.23 -9.22
C ILE A 26 4.14 -4.58 -9.79
N LYS A 27 3.21 -5.54 -9.92
CA LYS A 27 3.50 -6.86 -10.52
C LYS A 27 3.90 -6.75 -11.99
N LEU A 28 3.21 -5.92 -12.77
CA LEU A 28 3.51 -5.71 -14.19
C LEU A 28 4.95 -5.22 -14.42
N TYR A 29 5.50 -4.42 -13.48
CA TYR A 29 6.88 -3.93 -13.53
C TYR A 29 7.88 -4.81 -12.76
N GLY A 30 7.51 -6.06 -12.41
CA GLY A 30 8.43 -7.07 -11.90
C GLY A 30 8.75 -6.99 -10.40
N ALA A 31 7.97 -6.22 -9.64
CA ALA A 31 8.04 -6.19 -8.19
C ALA A 31 6.83 -6.90 -7.58
N GLU A 32 6.85 -7.14 -6.27
CA GLU A 32 5.76 -7.83 -5.59
C GLU A 32 5.13 -6.91 -4.52
N PRO A 33 3.81 -6.73 -4.49
CA PRO A 33 3.17 -5.91 -3.47
C PRO A 33 3.27 -6.61 -2.11
N ALA A 34 3.79 -5.90 -1.10
CA ALA A 34 3.97 -6.40 0.26
C ALA A 34 2.69 -6.31 1.10
N ASN A 35 1.71 -5.52 0.66
CA ASN A 35 0.43 -5.41 1.33
C ASN A 35 -0.67 -4.88 0.41
N PHE A 36 -1.90 -5.21 0.76
CA PHE A 36 -3.08 -4.46 0.38
C PHE A 36 -3.46 -3.52 1.53
N LEU A 37 -3.60 -2.22 1.24
CA LEU A 37 -4.08 -1.25 2.22
C LEU A 37 -4.97 -0.20 1.54
N ASP A 38 -6.23 -0.18 1.97
CA ASP A 38 -7.18 0.87 1.64
C ASP A 38 -7.41 1.78 2.86
N VAL A 39 -7.06 3.08 2.73
CA VAL A 39 -7.30 4.12 3.75
C VAL A 39 -8.72 4.73 3.68
N GLY A 40 -9.53 4.32 2.69
CA GLY A 40 -10.89 4.79 2.42
C GLY A 40 -10.90 6.18 1.77
N GLY A 41 -12.09 6.77 1.59
CA GLY A 41 -12.33 8.07 0.90
C GLY A 41 -11.68 9.32 1.52
N GLY A 42 -10.67 9.18 2.38
CA GLY A 42 -9.86 10.27 2.88
C GLY A 42 -8.57 9.75 3.52
N ALA A 43 -7.43 10.25 3.04
CA ALA A 43 -6.10 9.93 3.54
C ALA A 43 -5.67 10.91 4.65
N SER A 44 -6.37 10.87 5.79
CA SER A 44 -6.01 11.73 6.93
C SER A 44 -4.59 11.45 7.41
N LYS A 45 -3.95 12.46 8.01
CA LYS A 45 -2.58 12.35 8.52
C LYS A 45 -2.41 11.19 9.50
N GLU A 46 -3.41 10.95 10.34
CA GLU A 46 -3.43 9.89 11.34
C GLU A 46 -3.47 8.51 10.67
N LYS A 47 -4.32 8.33 9.64
CA LYS A 47 -4.42 7.09 8.88
C LYS A 47 -3.13 6.77 8.14
N VAL A 48 -2.55 7.77 7.46
CA VAL A 48 -1.27 7.61 6.75
C VAL A 48 -0.14 7.29 7.73
N THR A 49 -0.11 7.97 8.88
CA THR A 49 0.89 7.69 9.93
C THR A 49 0.77 6.27 10.48
N ALA A 50 -0.46 5.79 10.72
CA ALA A 50 -0.70 4.42 11.16
C ALA A 50 -0.27 3.40 10.10
N ALA A 51 -0.58 3.67 8.82
CA ALA A 51 -0.16 2.85 7.69
C ALA A 51 1.37 2.71 7.61
N PHE A 52 2.09 3.83 7.68
CA PHE A 52 3.56 3.83 7.68
C PHE A 52 4.12 2.96 8.81
N LYS A 53 3.59 3.10 10.04
CA LYS A 53 4.05 2.30 11.19
C LYS A 53 3.82 0.79 11.04
N ILE A 54 2.87 0.36 10.22
CA ILE A 54 2.61 -1.06 9.95
C ILE A 54 3.58 -1.54 8.87
N ILE A 55 3.65 -0.81 7.75
CA ILE A 55 4.45 -1.19 6.58
C ILE A 55 5.95 -1.21 6.89
N THR A 56 6.47 -0.23 7.65
CA THR A 56 7.91 -0.16 7.98
C THR A 56 8.38 -1.21 8.99
N LYS A 57 7.47 -2.00 9.57
CA LYS A 57 7.84 -3.14 10.43
C LYS A 57 8.18 -4.39 9.64
N ASP A 58 7.76 -4.45 8.38
CA ASP A 58 8.04 -5.58 7.51
C ASP A 58 9.45 -5.42 6.90
N PRO A 59 10.42 -6.27 7.27
CA PRO A 59 11.78 -6.18 6.75
C PRO A 59 11.88 -6.56 5.27
N ALA A 60 10.86 -7.20 4.68
CA ALA A 60 10.84 -7.51 3.25
C ALA A 60 10.54 -6.27 2.40
N VAL A 61 9.92 -5.24 2.98
CA VAL A 61 9.57 -3.99 2.31
C VAL A 61 10.84 -3.18 1.99
N LYS A 62 11.07 -2.93 0.70
CA LYS A 62 12.20 -2.15 0.17
C LYS A 62 11.81 -0.74 -0.27
N GLY A 63 10.52 -0.47 -0.42
CA GLY A 63 10.00 0.83 -0.81
C GLY A 63 8.50 0.92 -0.55
N ILE A 64 7.97 2.16 -0.48
CA ILE A 64 6.54 2.42 -0.26
C ILE A 64 6.02 3.25 -1.42
N LEU A 65 4.99 2.75 -2.10
CA LEU A 65 4.24 3.46 -3.12
C LEU A 65 2.96 4.04 -2.50
N ILE A 66 2.86 5.37 -2.51
CA ILE A 66 1.67 6.09 -2.08
C ILE A 66 0.91 6.53 -3.33
N ASN A 67 -0.28 5.98 -3.52
CA ASN A 67 -1.15 6.33 -4.64
C ASN A 67 -2.47 6.84 -4.09
N ILE A 68 -2.62 8.17 -3.99
CA ILE A 68 -3.83 8.80 -3.47
C ILE A 68 -4.47 9.62 -4.60
N PHE A 69 -5.74 9.33 -4.87
CA PHE A 69 -6.54 10.03 -5.87
C PHE A 69 -7.80 10.61 -5.23
N GLY A 70 -7.95 11.92 -5.25
CA GLY A 70 -9.06 12.65 -4.62
C GLY A 70 -9.24 14.03 -5.22
#